data_AF-A0A368YF83-F1
#
_entry.id   AF-A0A368YF83-F1
#
_cell.length_a   1.000
_cell.length_b   1.000
_cell.length_c   1.000
_cell.angle_alpha   90.00
_cell.angle_beta   90.00
_cell.angle_gamma   90.00
#
_symmetry.space_group_name_H-M   'P 1'
#
loop_
_entity.id
_entity.type
_entity.pdbx_description
1 polymer ?
#
loop_
_entity_poly.entity_id
_entity_poly.type
_entity_poly.pdbx_seq_one_letter_code
_entity_poly.pdbx_strand_id
1 'polypeptide(L)' 'MHSFSAYCRLNVPISASQRAVIRAALLKINPLARFDPDRRGDRHDYFRAMLDHHQDAQDPATRHRLRGRNDAL' A
#
# COMPACT_ATOMS: atom_id res chain seq x y z
N MET A 1 1.43 -2.22 13.60
CA MET A 1 1.30 -3.45 12.79
C MET A 1 0.11 -3.31 11.86
N HIS A 2 0.29 -2.82 10.63
CA HIS A 2 -0.81 -2.78 9.66
C HIS A 2 -0.89 -4.15 8.95
N SER A 3 -1.88 -4.94 9.36
CA SER A 3 -2.14 -6.28 8.80
C SER A 3 -2.56 -6.23 7.32
N PHE A 4 -2.39 -7.34 6.60
CA PHE A 4 -2.93 -7.60 5.25
C PHE A 4 -4.38 -7.14 5.04
N SER A 5 -5.22 -7.11 6.08
CA SER A 5 -6.61 -6.60 6.01
C SER A 5 -6.72 -5.12 5.58
N ALA A 6 -5.65 -4.33 5.73
CA ALA A 6 -5.61 -2.95 5.25
C ALA A 6 -5.72 -2.89 3.72
N TYR A 7 -5.03 -3.77 2.97
CA TYR A 7 -5.15 -3.82 1.50
C TYR A 7 -6.56 -4.19 1.04
N CYS A 8 -7.18 -5.17 1.69
CA CYS A 8 -8.55 -5.58 1.37
C CYS A 8 -9.53 -4.42 1.52
N ARG A 9 -9.34 -3.55 2.52
CA ARG A 9 -10.18 -2.36 2.74
C ARG A 9 -9.93 -1.25 1.72
N LEU A 10 -8.73 -1.20 1.13
CA LEU A 10 -8.37 -0.24 0.09
C LEU A 10 -8.82 -0.67 -1.31
N ASN A 11 -9.16 -1.95 -1.52
CA ASN A 11 -9.50 -2.51 -2.83
C ASN A 11 -8.43 -2.22 -3.90
N VAL A 12 -7.15 -2.36 -3.52
CA VAL A 12 -6.00 -2.16 -4.39
C VAL A 12 -5.22 -3.47 -4.50
N PRO A 13 -4.84 -3.93 -5.70
CA PRO A 13 -4.05 -5.15 -5.85
C PRO A 13 -2.62 -4.96 -5.31
N ILE A 14 -2.00 -6.04 -4.86
CA ILE A 14 -0.59 -6.05 -4.37
C ILE A 14 0.38 -5.56 -5.46
N SER A 15 0.06 -5.76 -6.74
CA SER A 15 0.86 -5.27 -7.86
C SER A 15 0.71 -3.78 -8.16
N ALA A 16 -0.13 -3.05 -7.44
CA ALA A 16 -0.33 -1.62 -7.66
C ALA A 16 0.92 -0.81 -7.29
N SER A 17 1.06 0.36 -7.91
CA SER A 17 2.13 1.29 -7.55
C SER A 17 1.88 1.92 -6.17
N GLN A 18 2.96 2.31 -5.49
CA GLN A 18 2.89 3.03 -4.20
C GLN A 18 1.94 4.26 -4.27
N ARG A 19 1.96 4.99 -5.39
CA ARG A 19 1.07 6.15 -5.61
C ARG A 19 -0.41 5.76 -5.64
N ALA A 20 -0.76 4.61 -6.25
CA ALA A 20 -2.13 4.12 -6.28
C ALA A 20 -2.60 3.72 -4.87
N VAL A 21 -1.72 3.07 -4.10
CA VAL A 21 -1.97 2.68 -2.70
C VAL A 21 -2.20 3.91 -1.83
N ILE A 22 -1.35 4.94 -1.91
CA ILE A 22 -1.52 6.21 -1.18
C ILE A 22 -2.85 6.88 -1.52
N ARG A 23 -3.21 6.95 -2.81
CA ARG A 23 -4.48 7.55 -3.24
C ARG A 23 -5.69 6.80 -2.69
N ALA A 24 -5.70 5.48 -2.78
CA ALA A 24 -6.80 4.68 -2.24
C ALA A 24 -6.94 4.85 -0.73
N ALA A 25 -5.82 4.89 -0.01
CA ALA A 25 -5.82 5.15 1.43
C ALA A 25 -6.30 6.57 1.78
N LEU A 26 -5.86 7.58 1.03
CA LEU A 26 -6.34 8.96 1.20
C LEU A 26 -7.86 9.10 1.03
N LEU A 27 -8.48 8.29 0.15
CA LEU A 27 -9.93 8.28 -0.05
C LEU A 27 -10.71 7.69 1.14
N LYS A 28 -10.05 6.93 2.02
CA LYS A 28 -10.65 6.36 3.23
C LYS A 28 -10.51 7.27 4.45
N ILE A 29 -9.66 8.29 4.37
CA ILE A 29 -9.49 9.28 5.45
C ILE A 29 -10.66 10.26 5.39
N ASN A 30 -11.22 10.61 6.56
CA ASN A 30 -12.23 11.66 6.66
C ASN A 30 -11.71 12.95 5.99
N PRO A 31 -12.47 13.58 5.08
CA PRO A 31 -12.03 14.78 4.37
C PRO A 31 -11.50 15.90 5.28
N LEU A 32 -12.09 16.10 6.46
CA LEU A 32 -11.63 17.12 7.41
C LEU A 32 -10.25 16.76 8.00
N ALA A 33 -10.07 15.50 8.40
CA ALA A 33 -8.79 15.00 8.92
C ALA A 33 -7.69 14.91 7.84
N ARG A 34 -8.07 14.86 6.55
CA ARG A 34 -7.12 14.88 5.43
C ARG A 34 -6.44 16.23 5.27
N PHE A 35 -7.16 17.33 5.54
CA PHE A 35 -6.65 18.69 5.38
C PHE A 35 -6.16 19.31 6.69
N ASP A 36 -6.43 18.66 7.82
CA ASP A 36 -5.93 19.04 9.14
C ASP A 36 -4.38 19.10 9.16
N PRO A 37 -3.77 20.28 9.37
CA PRO A 37 -2.32 20.43 9.44
C PRO A 37 -1.69 19.72 10.64
N ASP A 38 -2.39 19.66 11.77
CA ASP A 38 -1.88 19.08 13.02
C ASP A 38 -1.73 17.55 12.88
N ARG A 39 -2.58 16.94 12.05
CA ARG A 39 -2.51 15.51 11.71
C ARG A 39 -1.54 15.17 10.59
N ARG A 40 -0.78 16.15 10.07
CA ARG A 40 0.14 15.92 8.95
C ARG A 40 1.22 14.89 9.30
N GLY A 41 1.75 14.92 10.53
CA GLY A 41 2.72 13.94 11.03
C GLY A 41 2.13 12.53 11.03
N ASP A 42 1.00 12.36 11.72
CA ASP A 42 0.30 11.07 11.81
C ASP A 42 -0.01 10.45 10.45
N ARG A 43 -0.50 11.27 9.49
CA ARG A 43 -0.75 10.80 8.12
C ARG A 43 0.53 10.33 7.44
N HIS A 44 1.63 11.05 7.62
CA HIS A 44 2.90 10.71 7.00
C HIS A 44 3.45 9.39 7.55
N ASP A 45 3.40 9.19 8.87
CA ASP A 45 3.86 7.95 9.51
C ASP A 45 2.97 6.76 9.13
N TYR A 46 1.66 6.98 9.07
CA TYR A 46 0.70 5.99 8.55
C TYR A 46 1.04 5.56 7.11
N PHE A 47 1.27 6.53 6.21
CA PHE A 47 1.62 6.21 4.82
C PHE A 47 2.97 5.49 4.71
N ARG A 48 3.98 5.89 5.48
CA ARG A 48 5.28 5.20 5.51
C ARG A 48 5.14 3.74 5.92
N ALA A 49 4.50 3.49 7.06
CA ALA A 49 4.28 2.12 7.53
C ALA A 49 3.52 1.27 6.50
N MET A 50 2.52 1.85 5.83
CA MET A 50 1.78 1.16 4.77
C MET A 50 2.65 0.87 3.54
N LEU A 51 3.55 1.78 3.15
CA LEU A 51 4.43 1.58 2.00
C LEU A 51 5.52 0.55 2.28
N ASP A 52 6.06 0.52 3.50
CA ASP A 52 7.04 -0.48 3.91
C ASP A 52 6.43 -1.88 3.80
N HIS A 53 5.22 -2.07 4.36
CA HIS A 53 4.47 -3.31 4.22
C HIS A 53 4.12 -3.66 2.78
N HIS A 54 3.89 -2.64 1.92
CA HIS A 54 3.60 -2.86 0.49
C HIS A 54 4.80 -3.43 -0.23
N GLN A 55 5.97 -2.90 0.07
CA GLN A 55 7.22 -3.33 -0.51
C GLN A 55 7.57 -4.75 -0.06
N ASP A 56 7.38 -5.06 1.23
CA ASP A 56 7.52 -6.41 1.77
C ASP A 56 6.56 -7.41 1.11
N ALA A 57 5.32 -7.01 0.82
CA ALA A 57 4.34 -7.86 0.14
C ALA A 57 4.65 -8.04 -1.37
N GLN A 58 5.25 -7.03 -2.00
CA GLN A 58 5.64 -7.08 -3.40
C GLN A 58 6.88 -7.92 -3.67
N ASP A 59 7.83 -8.02 -2.74
CA ASP A 59 9.08 -8.77 -2.95
C ASP A 59 8.82 -10.27 -3.23
N PRO A 60 8.03 -11.02 -2.43
CA PRO A 60 7.64 -12.39 -2.73
C PRO A 60 6.79 -12.51 -4.00
N ALA A 61 5.84 -11.59 -4.21
CA ALA A 61 4.95 -11.62 -5.37
C ALA A 61 5.71 -11.37 -6.69
N THR A 62 6.70 -10.48 -6.67
CA THR A 62 7.58 -10.17 -7.79
C THR A 62 8.47 -11.36 -8.10
N ARG A 63 9.06 -12.00 -7.07
CA ARG A 63 9.85 -13.23 -7.23
C ARG A 63 9.02 -14.36 -7.84
N HIS A 64 7.78 -14.55 -7.37
CA HIS A 64 6.88 -15.57 -7.93
C HIS A 64 6.52 -15.29 -9.39
N ARG A 65 6.23 -14.02 -9.73
CA ARG A 65 5.95 -13.59 -11.11
C ARG A 65 7.13 -13.80 -12.05
N LEU A 66 8.36 -13.58 -11.58
CA LEU A 66 9.57 -13.79 -12.38
C LEU A 66 9.89 -15.28 -12.56
N ARG A 67 9.60 -16.12 -11.56
CA ARG A 67 9.78 -17.57 -11.65
C ARG A 67 8.86 -18.19 -12.71
N GLY A 68 7.56 -17.87 -12.70
CA GLY A 68 6.60 -18.37 -13.69
C GLY A 68 6.86 -17.93 -15.14
N ARG A 69 7.79 -17.00 -15.38
CA ARG A 69 8.24 -16.62 -16.73
C ARG A 69 9.40 -17.47 -17.27
N ASN A 70 10.15 -18.16 -16.42
CA ASN A 70 11.30 -18.99 -16.84
C ASN A 70 10.92 -20.46 -17.10
N ASP A 71 9.72 -20.89 -16.71
CA ASP A 71 9.24 -22.27 -16.90
C ASP A 71 8.53 -22.47 -18.27
N ALA A 72 8.67 -21.51 -19.20
CA ALA A 72 7.96 -21.47 -20.48
C ALA A 72 8.89 -21.57 -21.72
N LEU A 73 10.10 -22.11 -21.56
CA LEU A 73 11.06 -22.39 -22.66
C LEU A 73 11.51 -23.84 -22.63
#